data_AF-A0A2Z7APM5-F1
#
_entry.id   AF-A0A2Z7APM5-F1
#
_cell.length_a   1.000
_cell.length_b   1.000
_cell.length_c   1.000
_cell.angle_alpha   90.00
_cell.angle_beta   90.00
_cell.angle_gamma   90.00
#
_symmetry.space_group_name_H-M   'P 1'
#
loop_
_entity.id
_entity.type
_entity.pdbx_description
1 polymer ?
#
loop_
_entity_poly.entity_id
_entity_poly.type
_entity_poly.pdbx_seq_one_letter_code
_entity_poly.pdbx_strand_id
1 'polypeptide(L)'
;MGIEKKVFSLTLDNASSNDNMQDILKEQLSLHNSLLCDGEFFHIRSSAHILNLIVQEGLKVATTALNKIRESVKYVKGSESRMKKFEECVVAVRGIDTSISLRLDVSTRWNSTYLMLESAIKYKKAFASLQLNDRNYKYCPSSEEWLRGEKICEFLEPFYDTTNLISGSSYPTSNMYFMQFWKIEVLLK
;
A
#
# COMPACT_ATOMS: atom_id res chain seq x y z
N MET A 1 4.41 -16.29 38.39
CA MET A 1 4.69 -14.97 37.79
C MET A 1 3.95 -14.92 36.47
N GLY A 2 2.97 -14.04 36.33
CA GLY A 2 2.23 -13.89 35.08
C GLY A 2 2.95 -12.93 34.12
N ILE A 3 2.27 -12.60 33.02
CA ILE A 3 2.79 -11.76 31.95
C ILE A 3 2.90 -10.28 32.36
N GLU A 4 2.15 -9.85 33.37
CA GLU A 4 2.04 -8.48 33.85
C GLU A 4 3.38 -7.84 34.26
N LYS A 5 4.34 -8.65 34.73
CA LYS A 5 5.69 -8.19 35.10
C LYS A 5 6.72 -8.30 33.97
N LYS A 6 6.29 -8.68 32.77
CA LYS A 6 7.14 -8.98 31.62
C LYS A 6 6.81 -8.12 30.40
N VAL A 7 5.94 -7.12 30.54
CA VAL A 7 5.58 -6.19 29.46
C VAL A 7 6.47 -4.96 29.55
N PHE A 8 7.26 -4.70 28.51
CA PHE A 8 8.07 -3.49 28.39
C PHE A 8 7.34 -2.41 27.59
N SER A 9 6.88 -2.75 26.38
CA SER A 9 6.29 -1.83 25.43
C SER A 9 5.17 -2.50 24.64
N LEU A 10 4.23 -1.68 24.18
CA LEU A 10 3.09 -2.05 23.34
C LEU A 10 3.13 -1.20 22.07
N THR A 11 3.09 -1.84 20.91
CA THR A 11 3.04 -1.16 19.61
C THR A 11 1.63 -1.25 19.02
N LEU A 12 0.99 -0.10 18.76
CA LEU A 12 -0.39 -0.03 18.27
C LEU A 12 -0.49 0.91 17.05
N ASP A 13 -1.54 0.75 16.25
CA ASP A 13 -1.86 1.74 15.22
C ASP A 13 -2.37 3.06 15.84
N ASN A 14 -2.66 4.05 14.99
CA ASN A 14 -3.03 5.40 15.44
C ASN A 14 -4.54 5.58 15.68
N ALA A 15 -5.28 4.51 15.96
CA ALA A 15 -6.70 4.59 16.29
C ALA A 15 -6.93 5.15 17.71
N SER A 16 -7.92 6.03 17.88
CA SER A 16 -8.24 6.63 19.19
C SER A 16 -8.65 5.60 20.25
N SER A 17 -9.24 4.48 19.86
CA SER A 17 -9.53 3.38 20.78
C SER A 17 -8.27 2.76 21.40
N ASN A 18 -7.17 2.75 20.64
CA ASN A 18 -5.89 2.22 21.10
C ASN A 18 -5.24 3.15 22.12
N ASP A 19 -5.44 4.47 22.00
CA ASP A 19 -4.97 5.46 22.96
C ASP A 19 -5.61 5.28 24.33
N ASN A 20 -6.94 5.18 24.35
CA ASN A 20 -7.68 4.94 25.59
C ASN A 20 -7.31 3.59 26.22
N MET A 21 -7.18 2.55 25.40
CA MET A 21 -6.85 1.20 25.89
C MET A 21 -5.44 1.15 26.51
N GLN A 22 -4.44 1.75 25.86
CA GLN A 22 -3.07 1.74 26.38
C GLN A 22 -2.93 2.60 27.64
N ASP A 23 -3.67 3.71 27.77
CA ASP A 23 -3.66 4.53 28.98
C ASP A 23 -4.21 3.74 30.18
N ILE A 24 -5.38 3.11 30.01
CA ILE A 24 -5.98 2.26 31.05
C ILE A 24 -5.02 1.13 31.45
N LEU A 25 -4.41 0.46 30.47
CA LEU A 25 -3.47 -0.62 30.74
C LEU A 25 -2.21 -0.13 31.45
N LYS A 26 -1.66 1.02 31.04
CA LYS A 26 -0.50 1.66 31.66
C LYS A 26 -0.78 2.03 33.11
N GLU A 27 -1.94 2.62 33.41
CA GLU A 27 -2.35 2.95 34.77
C GLU A 27 -2.41 1.69 35.65
N GLN A 28 -3.06 0.63 35.18
CA GLN A 28 -3.16 -0.63 35.94
C GLN A 28 -1.79 -1.26 36.23
N LEU A 29 -0.89 -1.29 35.26
CA LEU A 29 0.46 -1.82 35.46
C LEU A 29 1.32 -0.92 36.36
N SER A 30 1.08 0.39 36.35
CA SER A 30 1.74 1.36 37.23
C SER A 30 1.37 1.14 38.70
N LEU A 31 0.09 0.86 38.99
CA LEU A 31 -0.38 0.52 40.35
C LEU A 31 0.35 -0.68 40.96
N HIS A 32 0.82 -1.60 40.11
CA HIS A 32 1.57 -2.78 40.53
C HIS A 32 3.09 -2.63 40.46
N ASN A 33 3.62 -1.41 40.25
CA ASN A 33 5.05 -1.15 40.04
C ASN A 33 5.68 -2.12 39.02
N SER A 34 4.92 -2.43 37.96
CA SER A 34 5.29 -3.47 36.98
C SER A 34 5.82 -2.89 35.67
N LEU A 35 5.89 -1.56 35.53
CA LEU A 35 6.42 -0.87 34.37
C LEU A 35 7.90 -0.53 34.53
N LEU A 36 8.65 -0.70 33.45
CA LEU A 36 10.04 -0.25 33.35
C LEU A 36 10.07 1.25 32.99
N CYS A 37 11.02 1.99 33.56
CA CYS A 37 11.20 3.44 33.34
C CYS A 37 9.90 4.23 33.52
N ASP A 38 9.09 3.89 34.53
CA ASP A 38 7.79 4.53 34.81
C ASP A 38 6.83 4.56 33.60
N GLY A 39 7.01 3.61 32.66
CA GLY A 39 6.22 3.50 31.46
C GLY A 39 6.50 4.58 30.40
N GLU A 40 7.65 5.26 30.45
CA GLU A 40 8.07 6.27 29.46
C GLU A 40 7.99 5.72 28.01
N PHE A 41 8.40 4.46 27.81
CA PHE A 41 8.43 3.79 26.50
C PHE A 41 7.29 2.78 26.30
N PHE A 42 6.22 2.89 27.10
CA PHE A 42 5.17 1.87 27.12
C PHE A 42 4.34 1.83 25.84
N HIS A 43 4.07 2.98 25.22
CA HIS A 43 3.28 3.05 23.98
C HIS A 43 4.13 3.54 22.81
N ILE A 44 4.20 2.72 21.77
CA ILE A 44 4.90 3.00 20.53
C ILE A 44 3.89 2.98 19.38
N ARG A 45 3.91 4.00 18.52
CA ARG A 45 3.06 4.03 17.32
C ARG A 45 3.61 3.11 16.25
N SER A 46 2.72 2.44 15.52
CA SER A 46 3.08 1.60 14.39
C SER A 46 3.66 2.42 13.25
N SER A 47 4.94 2.17 12.95
CA SER A 47 5.64 2.79 11.83
C SER A 47 5.01 2.45 10.47
N ALA A 48 4.54 1.21 10.30
CA ALA A 48 3.79 0.81 9.11
C ALA A 48 2.51 1.63 8.93
N HIS A 49 1.82 1.95 10.03
CA HIS A 49 0.63 2.79 9.99
C HIS A 49 0.97 4.25 9.64
N ILE A 50 2.02 4.82 10.22
CA ILE A 50 2.49 6.17 9.89
C ILE A 50 2.86 6.26 8.40
N LEU A 51 3.58 5.27 7.88
CA LEU A 51 3.96 5.22 6.47
C LEU A 51 2.73 5.15 5.55
N ASN A 52 1.73 4.35 5.92
CA ASN A 52 0.45 4.31 5.22
C ASN A 52 -0.23 5.69 5.18
N LEU A 53 -0.23 6.44 6.29
CA LEU A 53 -0.81 7.79 6.31
C LEU A 53 -0.07 8.74 5.36
N ILE A 54 1.27 8.75 5.39
CA ILE A 54 2.09 9.58 4.50
C ILE A 54 1.77 9.31 3.03
N VAL A 55 1.76 8.03 2.63
CA VAL A 55 1.51 7.65 1.24
C VAL A 55 0.07 8.00 0.83
N GLN A 56 -0.91 7.74 1.68
CA GLN A 56 -2.32 8.05 1.40
C GLN A 56 -2.51 9.56 1.20
N GLU A 57 -1.90 10.42 2.01
CA GLU A 57 -1.94 11.87 1.80
C GLU A 57 -1.27 12.27 0.47
N GLY A 58 -0.12 11.69 0.14
CA GLY A 58 0.55 11.95 -1.15
C GLY A 58 -0.30 11.53 -2.36
N LEU A 59 -1.00 10.40 -2.28
CA LEU A 59 -1.85 9.89 -3.36
C LEU A 59 -3.08 10.77 -3.63
N LYS A 60 -3.54 11.57 -2.66
CA LYS A 60 -4.64 12.55 -2.88
C LYS A 60 -4.27 13.64 -3.88
N VAL A 61 -2.99 13.89 -4.12
CA VAL A 61 -2.51 14.87 -5.10
C VAL A 61 -2.43 14.26 -6.51
N ALA A 62 -2.29 12.94 -6.63
CA ALA A 62 -2.01 12.22 -7.88
C ALA A 62 -3.28 11.61 -8.55
N THR A 63 -4.43 12.29 -8.47
CA THR A 63 -5.74 11.61 -8.58
C THR A 63 -6.20 11.27 -9.98
N THR A 64 -6.04 12.14 -10.99
CA THR A 64 -6.72 11.94 -12.29
C THR A 64 -6.20 10.73 -13.07
N ALA A 65 -4.87 10.62 -13.25
CA ALA A 65 -4.26 9.50 -13.98
C ALA A 65 -4.48 8.17 -13.24
N LEU A 66 -4.28 8.18 -11.92
CA LEU A 66 -4.49 7.01 -11.07
C LEU A 66 -5.93 6.50 -11.14
N ASN A 67 -6.91 7.40 -11.12
CA ASN A 67 -8.32 7.05 -11.25
C ASN A 67 -8.63 6.38 -12.58
N LYS A 68 -8.12 6.87 -13.72
CA LYS A 68 -8.37 6.21 -15.02
C LYS A 68 -7.76 4.82 -15.11
N ILE A 69 -6.54 4.64 -14.59
CA ILE A 69 -5.90 3.32 -14.54
C ILE A 69 -6.73 2.38 -13.65
N ARG A 70 -7.16 2.85 -12.49
CA ARG A 70 -8.04 2.11 -11.57
C ARG A 70 -9.35 1.70 -12.23
N GLU A 71 -10.05 2.62 -12.89
CA GLU A 71 -11.30 2.31 -13.58
C GLU A 71 -11.09 1.37 -14.77
N SER A 72 -9.93 1.43 -15.43
CA SER A 72 -9.57 0.47 -16.48
C SER A 72 -9.39 -0.95 -15.95
N VAL A 73 -8.68 -1.10 -14.83
CA VAL A 73 -8.51 -2.41 -14.20
C VAL A 73 -9.86 -2.94 -13.68
N LYS A 74 -10.66 -2.08 -13.04
CA LYS A 74 -12.03 -2.43 -12.60
C LYS A 74 -12.93 -2.84 -13.76
N TYR A 75 -12.85 -2.15 -14.90
CA TYR A 75 -13.64 -2.49 -16.08
C TYR A 75 -13.35 -3.93 -16.52
N VAL A 76 -12.07 -4.27 -16.70
CA VAL A 76 -11.62 -5.60 -17.11
C VAL A 76 -12.00 -6.68 -16.09
N LYS A 77 -11.78 -6.41 -14.79
CA LYS A 77 -12.07 -7.34 -13.69
C LYS A 77 -13.55 -7.43 -13.31
N GLY A 78 -14.39 -6.54 -13.85
CA GLY A 78 -15.80 -6.42 -13.47
C GLY A 78 -16.70 -7.55 -14.00
N SER A 79 -16.26 -8.31 -15.01
CA SER A 79 -16.96 -9.52 -15.46
C SER A 79 -16.05 -10.47 -16.23
N GLU A 80 -16.40 -11.75 -16.26
CA GLU A 80 -15.67 -12.77 -17.03
C GLU A 80 -15.66 -12.45 -18.53
N SER A 81 -16.76 -11.94 -19.08
CA SER A 81 -16.84 -11.56 -20.50
C SER A 81 -15.86 -10.43 -20.85
N ARG A 82 -15.69 -9.44 -19.97
CA ARG A 82 -14.71 -8.35 -20.17
C ARG A 82 -13.28 -8.84 -20.00
N MET A 83 -13.04 -9.73 -19.04
CA MET A 83 -11.73 -10.37 -18.86
C MET A 83 -11.32 -11.14 -20.13
N LYS A 84 -12.22 -11.97 -20.67
CA LYS A 84 -11.95 -12.75 -21.89
C LYS A 84 -11.61 -11.86 -23.09
N LYS A 85 -12.38 -10.78 -23.31
CA LYS A 85 -12.06 -9.79 -24.36
C LYS A 85 -10.71 -9.12 -24.15
N PHE A 86 -10.34 -8.85 -22.90
CA PHE A 86 -9.03 -8.29 -22.59
C PHE A 86 -7.90 -9.29 -22.86
N GLU A 87 -8.08 -10.56 -22.51
CA GLU A 87 -7.13 -11.64 -22.83
C GLU A 87 -6.93 -11.78 -24.35
N GLU A 88 -8.00 -11.70 -25.14
CA GLU A 88 -7.92 -11.64 -26.62
C GLU A 88 -7.06 -10.46 -27.09
N CYS A 89 -7.22 -9.29 -26.46
CA CYS A 89 -6.39 -8.10 -26.75
C CYS A 89 -4.92 -8.31 -26.35
N VAL A 90 -4.64 -8.98 -25.23
CA VAL A 90 -3.28 -9.31 -24.78
C VAL A 90 -2.59 -10.21 -25.80
N VAL A 91 -3.28 -11.24 -26.29
CA VAL A 91 -2.77 -12.15 -27.32
C VAL A 91 -2.52 -11.42 -28.64
N ALA A 92 -3.45 -10.55 -29.06
CA ALA A 92 -3.36 -9.82 -30.32
C ALA A 92 -2.16 -8.86 -30.40
N VAL A 93 -1.84 -8.18 -29.29
CA VAL A 93 -0.78 -7.15 -29.24
C VAL A 93 0.62 -7.77 -29.24
N ARG A 94 0.78 -9.00 -28.72
CA ARG A 94 2.05 -9.73 -28.54
C ARG A 94 3.08 -8.99 -27.67
N GLY A 95 4.02 -9.74 -27.09
CA GLY A 95 5.16 -9.18 -26.34
C GLY A 95 4.79 -8.53 -24.98
N ILE A 96 3.64 -8.90 -24.40
CA ILE A 96 3.27 -8.54 -23.04
C ILE A 96 3.74 -9.68 -22.11
N ASP A 97 4.48 -9.34 -21.06
CA ASP A 97 4.81 -10.26 -19.98
C ASP A 97 3.57 -10.52 -19.11
N THR A 98 3.06 -11.74 -19.16
CA THR A 98 1.87 -12.17 -18.42
C THR A 98 2.20 -12.92 -17.12
N SER A 99 3.44 -12.86 -16.64
CA SER A 99 3.83 -13.47 -15.35
C SER A 99 3.08 -12.89 -14.16
N ILE A 100 2.66 -11.63 -14.26
CA ILE A 100 1.88 -10.93 -13.24
C ILE A 100 0.49 -10.64 -13.80
N SER A 101 -0.54 -11.17 -13.17
CA SER A 101 -1.93 -10.85 -13.54
C SER A 101 -2.33 -9.45 -13.05
N LEU A 102 -3.31 -8.83 -13.71
CA LEU A 102 -3.91 -7.58 -13.25
C LEU A 102 -4.43 -7.70 -11.81
N ARG A 103 -4.10 -6.73 -10.95
CA ARG A 103 -4.52 -6.68 -9.55
C ARG A 103 -5.47 -5.52 -9.30
N LEU A 104 -6.56 -5.78 -8.59
CA LEU A 104 -7.51 -4.74 -8.18
C LEU A 104 -6.91 -3.89 -7.06
N ASP A 105 -7.20 -2.59 -7.12
CA ASP A 105 -6.90 -1.67 -6.04
C ASP A 105 -8.00 -1.71 -4.96
N VAL A 106 -7.56 -1.64 -3.71
CA VAL A 106 -8.35 -1.55 -2.49
C VAL A 106 -8.01 -0.20 -1.85
N SER A 107 -8.91 0.77 -1.98
CA SER A 107 -8.66 2.18 -1.62
C SER A 107 -8.20 2.38 -0.17
N THR A 108 -8.57 1.49 0.75
CA THR A 108 -8.14 1.53 2.16
C THR A 108 -6.72 1.03 2.39
N ARG A 109 -6.04 0.46 1.39
CA ARG A 109 -4.69 -0.11 1.48
C ARG A 109 -3.83 0.34 0.31
N TRP A 110 -2.98 1.34 0.56
CA TRP A 110 -2.14 1.93 -0.47
C TRP A 110 -1.23 0.90 -1.20
N ASN A 111 -0.78 -0.18 -0.51
CA ASN A 111 -0.01 -1.26 -1.12
C ASN A 111 -0.73 -1.88 -2.34
N SER A 112 -2.06 -2.00 -2.28
CA SER A 112 -2.85 -2.51 -3.40
C SER A 112 -2.89 -1.55 -4.59
N THR A 113 -2.78 -0.24 -4.33
CA THR A 113 -2.63 0.78 -5.37
C THR A 113 -1.31 0.63 -6.10
N TYR A 114 -0.20 0.43 -5.37
CA TYR A 114 1.10 0.12 -5.96
C TYR A 114 1.04 -1.15 -6.82
N LEU A 115 0.53 -2.25 -6.26
CA LEU A 115 0.43 -3.54 -6.97
C LEU A 115 -0.50 -3.48 -8.20
N MET A 116 -1.55 -2.66 -8.15
CA MET A 116 -2.40 -2.37 -9.32
C MET A 116 -1.60 -1.64 -10.40
N LEU A 117 -0.86 -0.59 -10.05
CA LEU A 117 -0.03 0.15 -11.01
C LEU A 117 1.04 -0.75 -11.63
N GLU A 118 1.81 -1.46 -10.81
CA GLU A 118 2.87 -2.39 -11.23
C GLU A 118 2.35 -3.39 -12.27
N SER A 119 1.19 -4.00 -11.99
CA SER A 119 0.57 -4.94 -12.93
C SER A 119 0.00 -4.23 -14.16
N ALA A 120 -0.79 -3.16 -14.00
CA ALA A 120 -1.50 -2.50 -15.10
C ALA A 120 -0.55 -1.88 -16.14
N ILE A 121 0.60 -1.35 -15.72
CA ILE A 121 1.62 -0.75 -16.61
C ILE A 121 2.13 -1.78 -17.63
N LYS A 122 2.28 -3.06 -17.26
CA LYS A 122 2.69 -4.12 -18.20
C LYS A 122 1.69 -4.32 -19.33
N TYR A 123 0.41 -4.01 -19.09
CA TYR A 123 -0.69 -4.23 -20.03
C TYR A 123 -1.15 -2.99 -20.80
N LYS A 124 -0.40 -1.87 -20.75
CA LYS A 124 -0.73 -0.61 -21.45
C LYS A 124 -1.23 -0.79 -22.88
N LYS A 125 -0.49 -1.58 -23.68
CA LYS A 125 -0.84 -1.83 -25.08
C LYS A 125 -2.13 -2.66 -25.24
N ALA A 126 -2.41 -3.58 -24.32
CA ALA A 126 -3.66 -4.34 -24.31
C ALA A 126 -4.86 -3.45 -23.96
N PHE A 127 -4.72 -2.48 -23.04
CA PHE A 127 -5.76 -1.48 -22.79
C PHE A 127 -6.04 -0.61 -24.01
N ALA A 128 -5.00 -0.18 -24.74
CA ALA A 128 -5.18 0.54 -26.00
C ALA A 128 -5.93 -0.29 -27.05
N SER A 129 -5.61 -1.59 -27.17
CA SER A 129 -6.33 -2.52 -28.05
C SER A 129 -7.79 -2.72 -27.61
N LEU A 130 -8.04 -2.84 -26.30
CA LEU A 130 -9.39 -2.96 -25.76
C LEU A 130 -10.26 -1.74 -26.11
N GLN A 131 -9.69 -0.54 -26.14
CA GLN A 131 -10.40 0.69 -26.50
C GLN A 131 -10.91 0.67 -27.96
N LEU A 132 -10.23 -0.04 -28.85
CA LEU A 132 -10.64 -0.22 -30.24
C LEU A 132 -11.70 -1.33 -30.39
N ASN A 133 -11.62 -2.37 -29.55
CA ASN A 133 -12.41 -3.59 -29.68
C ASN A 133 -13.68 -3.63 -28.81
N ASP A 134 -13.76 -2.80 -27.76
CA ASP A 134 -14.92 -2.73 -26.86
C ASP A 134 -15.43 -1.30 -26.70
N ARG A 135 -16.54 -1.00 -27.38
CA ARG A 135 -17.20 0.32 -27.34
C ARG A 135 -17.67 0.74 -25.94
N ASN A 136 -17.83 -0.22 -25.01
CA ASN A 136 -18.24 0.07 -23.63
C ASN A 136 -17.07 0.48 -22.73
N TYR A 137 -15.83 0.24 -23.18
CA TYR A 137 -14.65 0.69 -22.45
C TYR A 137 -14.40 2.18 -22.74
N LYS A 138 -14.44 3.01 -21.68
CA LYS A 138 -14.35 4.48 -21.78
C LYS A 138 -13.21 5.09 -20.95
N TYR A 139 -12.43 4.24 -20.28
CA TYR A 139 -11.48 4.68 -19.26
C TYR A 139 -10.02 4.57 -19.70
N CYS A 140 -9.75 4.34 -21.00
CA CYS A 140 -8.39 4.20 -21.50
C CYS A 140 -7.54 5.42 -21.13
N PRO A 141 -6.45 5.24 -20.34
CA PRO A 141 -5.54 6.32 -20.06
C PRO A 141 -4.82 6.75 -21.34
N SER A 142 -4.60 8.05 -21.48
CA SER A 142 -3.74 8.61 -22.53
C SER A 142 -2.26 8.26 -22.28
N SER A 143 -1.40 8.47 -23.28
CA SER A 143 0.05 8.27 -23.14
C SER A 143 0.65 9.10 -22.00
N GLU A 144 0.18 10.34 -21.81
CA GLU A 144 0.63 11.20 -20.72
C GLU A 144 0.17 10.67 -19.36
N GLU A 145 -1.07 10.21 -19.24
CA GLU A 145 -1.59 9.63 -18.00
C GLU A 145 -0.88 8.32 -17.65
N TRP A 146 -0.52 7.52 -18.65
CA TRP A 146 0.29 6.32 -18.48
C TRP A 146 1.72 6.63 -18.01
N LEU A 147 2.33 7.70 -18.52
CA LEU A 147 3.63 8.17 -18.07
C LEU A 147 3.57 8.67 -16.63
N ARG A 148 2.53 9.43 -16.28
CA ARG A 148 2.29 9.85 -14.88
C ARG A 148 2.10 8.63 -13.96
N GLY A 149 1.35 7.62 -14.41
CA GLY A 149 1.16 6.37 -13.68
C GLY A 149 2.46 5.60 -13.42
N GLU A 150 3.37 5.56 -14.39
CA GLU A 150 4.72 5.00 -14.21
C GLU A 150 5.52 5.77 -13.16
N LYS A 151 5.53 7.11 -13.23
CA LYS A 151 6.23 7.93 -12.23
C LYS A 151 5.69 7.77 -10.82
N ILE A 152 4.37 7.61 -10.67
CA ILE A 152 3.77 7.28 -9.39
C ILE A 152 4.20 5.88 -8.94
N CYS A 153 4.22 4.90 -9.84
CA CYS A 153 4.63 3.53 -9.51
C CYS A 153 6.09 3.47 -9.03
N GLU A 154 7.01 4.09 -9.78
CA GLU A 154 8.43 4.22 -9.42
C GLU A 154 8.60 4.91 -8.07
N PHE A 155 7.85 5.99 -7.82
CA PHE A 155 7.89 6.72 -6.54
C PHE A 155 7.40 5.89 -5.35
N LEU A 156 6.40 5.03 -5.55
CA LEU A 156 5.81 4.20 -4.49
C LEU A 156 6.63 2.96 -4.14
N GLU A 157 7.49 2.48 -5.04
CA GLU A 157 8.27 1.25 -4.87
C GLU A 157 9.11 1.24 -3.56
N PRO A 158 9.90 2.28 -3.22
CA PRO A 158 10.66 2.30 -1.97
C PRO A 158 9.79 2.25 -0.70
N PHE A 159 8.59 2.84 -0.77
CA PHE A 159 7.62 2.78 0.32
C PHE A 159 7.07 1.35 0.48
N TYR A 160 6.94 0.62 -0.63
CA TYR A 160 6.29 -0.70 -0.65
C TYR A 160 7.24 -1.73 -0.06
N ASP A 161 8.50 -1.66 -0.48
CA ASP A 161 9.59 -2.44 0.08
C ASP A 161 9.76 -2.16 1.58
N THR A 162 9.75 -0.87 1.96
CA THR A 162 9.84 -0.47 3.37
C THR A 162 8.70 -1.06 4.19
N THR A 163 7.46 -0.92 3.71
CA THR A 163 6.27 -1.42 4.43
C THR A 163 6.32 -2.94 4.58
N ASN A 164 6.68 -3.68 3.53
CA ASN A 164 6.80 -5.13 3.61
C ASN A 164 7.90 -5.57 4.58
N LEU A 165 9.04 -4.86 4.60
CA LEU A 165 10.13 -5.17 5.52
C LEU A 165 9.73 -4.93 6.98
N ILE A 166 9.13 -3.78 7.30
CA ILE A 166 8.78 -3.45 8.70
C ILE A 166 7.52 -4.18 9.19
N SER A 167 6.73 -4.76 8.28
CA SER A 167 5.54 -5.58 8.60
C SER A 167 5.86 -7.07 8.77
N GLY A 168 7.12 -7.47 8.70
CA GLY A 168 7.55 -8.85 8.90
C GLY A 168 7.23 -9.38 10.30
N SER A 169 6.86 -10.65 10.40
CA SER A 169 6.55 -11.34 11.67
C SER A 169 7.53 -12.45 12.04
N SER A 170 8.39 -12.86 11.11
CA SER A 170 9.38 -13.94 11.30
C SER A 170 10.76 -13.45 11.75
N TYR A 171 10.93 -12.13 11.93
CA TYR A 171 12.17 -11.50 12.35
C TYR A 171 11.90 -10.19 13.12
N PRO A 172 12.84 -9.71 13.94
CA PRO A 172 12.71 -8.40 14.58
C PRO A 172 12.69 -7.27 13.56
N THR A 173 11.71 -6.37 13.66
CA THR A 173 11.54 -5.23 12.74
C THR A 173 11.87 -3.88 13.38
N SER A 174 11.83 -3.76 14.71
CA SER A 174 12.00 -2.50 15.42
C SER A 174 13.34 -1.80 15.12
N ASN A 175 14.43 -2.57 15.00
CA ASN A 175 15.76 -2.04 14.67
C ASN A 175 15.90 -1.59 13.20
N MET A 176 14.97 -1.97 12.33
CA MET A 176 14.99 -1.61 10.90
C MET A 176 14.33 -0.26 10.63
N TYR A 177 13.46 0.22 11.54
CA TYR A 177 12.67 1.44 11.37
C TYR A 177 13.49 2.65 10.92
N PHE A 178 14.53 3.00 11.70
CA PHE A 178 15.31 4.21 11.48
C PHE A 178 15.93 4.25 10.07
N MET A 179 16.58 3.16 9.65
CA MET A 179 17.24 3.11 8.35
C MET A 179 16.27 3.19 7.18
N GLN A 180 15.07 2.63 7.29
CA GLN A 180 14.10 2.71 6.20
C GLN A 180 13.44 4.09 6.11
N PHE A 181 13.09 4.68 7.25
CA PHE A 181 12.52 6.03 7.27
C PHE A 181 13.53 7.08 6.82
N TRP A 182 14.81 6.92 7.16
CA TRP A 182 15.88 7.76 6.62
C TRP A 182 15.96 7.69 5.09
N LYS A 183 15.86 6.49 4.50
CA LYS A 183 15.85 6.35 3.03
C LYS A 183 14.67 7.07 2.39
N ILE A 184 13.47 6.95 2.98
CA ILE A 184 12.28 7.67 2.52
C ILE A 184 12.48 9.18 2.65
N GLU A 185 13.02 9.66 3.77
CA GLU A 185 13.29 11.09 3.96
C GLU A 185 14.27 11.63 2.90
N VAL A 186 15.32 10.88 2.59
CA VAL A 186 16.28 11.23 1.52
C VAL A 186 15.62 11.21 0.14
N LEU A 187 14.72 10.26 -0.14
CA LEU A 187 13.97 10.19 -1.40
C LEU A 187 13.04 11.39 -1.61
N LEU A 188 12.53 11.98 -0.53
CA LEU A 188 11.59 13.10 -0.54
C LEU A 188 12.27 14.48 -0.63
N LYS A 189 13.60 14.55 -0.50
CA LYS A 189 14.40 15.79 -0.59
C LYS A 189 14.92 16.01 -2.01
#